data_AF-A0A383AEM5-F1
#
_entry.id   AF-A0A383AEM5-F1
#
_cell.length_a   1.000
_cell.length_b   1.000
_cell.length_c   1.000
_cell.angle_alpha   90.00
_cell.angle_beta   90.00
_cell.angle_gamma   90.00
#
_symmetry.space_group_name_H-M   'P 1'
#
loop_
_entity.id
_entity.type
_entity.pdbx_description
1 polymer ?
#
loop_
_entity_poly.entity_id
_entity_poly.type
_entity_poly.pdbx_seq_one_letter_code
_entity_poly.pdbx_strand_id
1 'polypeptide(L)' 'QMGGSYSLNPATDLIPVCPNCHSMLHRRQKVLLPEGLKNIITA' A
#
# COMPACT_ATOMS: atom_id res chain seq x y z
N GLN A 1 5.21 5.98 -4.52
CA GLN A 1 5.59 7.36 -4.89
C GLN A 1 5.84 8.15 -3.62
N MET A 2 6.90 8.94 -3.52
CA MET A 2 7.07 9.92 -2.45
C MET A 2 6.95 11.31 -3.07
N GLY A 3 6.12 12.17 -2.48
CA GLY A 3 5.89 13.53 -2.96
C GLY A 3 5.58 14.49 -1.81
N GLY A 4 6.01 15.74 -1.97
CA GLY A 4 5.71 16.86 -1.08
C GLY A 4 6.63 17.01 0.12
N SER A 5 6.85 18.26 0.53
CA SER A 5 7.49 18.62 1.80
C SER A 5 6.49 18.47 2.95
N TYR A 6 6.28 17.25 3.43
CA TYR A 6 5.54 17.02 4.67
C TYR A 6 6.29 16.01 5.55
N SER A 7 6.23 16.22 6.86
CA SER A 7 6.86 15.31 7.82
C SER A 7 5.97 14.09 8.01
N LEU A 8 6.52 12.92 7.74
CA LEU A 8 5.90 11.61 8.00
C LEU A 8 6.57 10.96 9.19
N ASN A 9 5.79 10.28 10.02
CA ASN A 9 6.28 9.31 10.98
C ASN A 9 6.11 7.90 10.40
N PRO A 10 7.19 7.22 9.97
CA PRO A 10 7.10 5.88 9.38
C PRO A 10 6.47 4.83 10.29
N ALA A 11 6.52 5.03 11.62
CA ALA A 11 5.95 4.09 12.58
C ALA A 11 4.42 4.19 12.70
N THR A 12 3.84 5.36 12.42
CA THR A 12 2.38 5.59 12.59
C THR A 12 1.65 5.83 11.28
N ASP A 13 2.33 6.36 10.27
CA ASP A 13 1.70 6.88 9.06
C ASP A 13 1.85 5.92 7.86
N LEU A 14 2.75 4.93 7.97
CA LEU A 14 3.05 3.98 6.91
C LEU A 14 2.78 2.54 7.36
N ILE A 15 2.31 1.74 6.40
CA ILE A 15 2.10 0.30 6.59
C ILE A 15 3.22 -0.44 5.85
N PRO A 16 4.11 -1.18 6.53
CA PRO A 16 5.10 -2.00 5.87
C PRO A 16 4.43 -3.17 5.17
N VAL A 17 4.81 -3.42 3.91
CA VAL A 17 4.31 -4.53 3.09
C VAL A 17 5.47 -5.21 2.37
N CYS A 18 5.34 -6.50 2.06
CA CYS A 18 6.38 -7.21 1.29
C CYS A 18 6.37 -6.78 -0.19
N PRO A 19 7.44 -7.05 -0.96
CA PRO A 19 7.53 -6.63 -2.37
C PRO A 19 6.37 -7.13 -3.23
N ASN A 20 5.91 -8.36 -3.03
CA ASN A 20 4.80 -8.93 -3.80
C ASN A 20 3.47 -8.22 -3.51
N CYS A 21 3.18 -7.97 -2.22
CA CYS A 21 2.01 -7.20 -1.83
C CYS A 21 2.09 -5.77 -2.39
N HIS A 22 3.26 -5.12 -2.31
CA HIS A 22 3.47 -3.79 -2.86
C HIS A 22 3.15 -3.74 -4.36
N SER A 23 3.66 -4.70 -5.15
CA SER A 23 3.36 -4.80 -6.58
C SER A 23 1.86 -4.99 -6.84
N MET A 24 1.18 -5.80 -6.02
CA MET A 24 -0.26 -6.03 -6.17
C MET A 24 -1.11 -4.81 -5.80
N LEU A 25 -0.74 -4.06 -4.76
CA LEU A 25 -1.43 -2.82 -4.38
C LEU A 25 -1.36 -1.76 -5.50
N HIS A 26 -0.26 -1.74 -6.26
CA HIS A 26 -0.05 -0.84 -7.39
C HIS A 26 -0.38 -1.43 -8.78
N ARG A 27 -0.91 -2.66 -8.85
CA ARG A 27 -1.13 -3.37 -10.13
C ARG A 27 -2.18 -2.70 -11.03
N ARG A 28 -3.12 -1.95 -10.47
CA ARG A 28 -4.24 -1.30 -11.19
C ARG A 28 -4.02 0.21 -11.23
N GLN A 29 -4.74 0.90 -12.12
CA GLN A 29 -4.72 2.37 -12.21
C GLN A 29 -5.10 3.02 -10.87
N LYS A 30 -6.06 2.43 -10.15
CA LYS A 30 -6.40 2.81 -8.78
C LYS A 30 -5.63 1.93 -7.80
N VAL A 31 -4.91 2.55 -6.88
CA VAL A 31 -4.19 1.86 -5.80
C VAL A 31 -5.19 1.21 -4.85
N LEU A 32 -4.93 -0.05 -4.48
CA LEU A 32 -5.70 -0.75 -3.45
C LEU A 32 -5.15 -0.44 -2.06
N LEU A 33 -6.03 -0.49 -1.06
CA LEU A 33 -5.62 -0.63 0.33
C LEU A 33 -5.32 -2.11 0.64
N PRO A 34 -4.51 -2.40 1.67
CA PRO A 34 -4.23 -3.78 2.10
C PRO A 34 -5.48 -4.63 2.31
N GLU A 35 -6.56 -4.06 2.85
CA GLU A 35 -7.84 -4.73 3.06
C GLU A 35 -8.50 -5.12 1.72
N GLY A 36 -8.38 -4.25 0.72
CA GLY A 36 -8.88 -4.54 -0.63
C GLY A 36 -8.11 -5.69 -1.28
N LEU A 37 -6.78 -5.74 -1.09
CA LEU A 37 -5.98 -6.87 -1.56
C LEU A 37 -6.31 -8.16 -0.80
N LYS A 38 -6.53 -8.08 0.51
CA LYS A 38 -6.92 -9.23 1.33
C LYS A 38 -8.21 -9.88 0.80
N ASN A 39 -9.24 -9.07 0.51
CA ASN A 39 -10.51 -9.55 -0.02
C ASN A 39 -10.38 -10.30 -1.36
N ILE A 40 -9.37 -9.98 -2.18
CA ILE A 40 -9.11 -10.66 -3.46
C ILE A 40 -8.44 -12.02 -3.24
N ILE A 41 -7.56 -12.13 -2.23
CA ILE A 41 -6.78 -13.35 -1.95
C ILE A 41 -7.61 -14.37 -1.17
N THR A 42 -8.53 -13.91 -0.33
CA THR A 42 -9.36 -14.77 0.53
C THR A 42 -10.74 -15.06 -0.05
N ALA A 43 -11.00 -14.68 -1.30
CA ALA A 43 -12.23 -15.01 -2.03
C ALA A 43 -12.19 -16.42 -2.62
#